data_AF-A0A256ZL26-F1
#
_entry.id   AF-A0A256ZL26-F1
#
_cell.length_a   1.000
_cell.length_b   1.000
_cell.length_c   1.000
_cell.angle_alpha   90.00
_cell.angle_beta   90.00
_cell.angle_gamma   90.00
#
_symmetry.space_group_name_H-M   'P 1'
#
loop_
_entity.id
_entity.type
_entity.pdbx_description
1 polymer ?
#
loop_
_entity_poly.entity_id
_entity_poly.type
_entity_poly.pdbx_seq_one_letter_code
_entity_poly.pdbx_strand_id
1 'polypeptide(L)'
;MTEHGVDEIVDRAISQKRTVKDILVEMRDTSELMVDLAYSALLTNSREISDEVQKLEAWMDDLQYEIEGMLLLSARSREDAADLAGISHVALAAENKTSQTQLTT
;
A
#
# COMPACT_ATOMS: atom_id res chain seq x y z
N MET A 1 -0.13 1.71 12.39
CA MET A 1 0.98 2.66 12.66
C MET A 1 2.19 2.02 12.04
N THR A 2 2.80 2.68 11.06
CA THR A 2 4.06 2.21 10.45
C THR A 2 5.16 2.15 11.49
N GLU A 3 6.08 1.18 11.35
CA GLU A 3 7.29 1.14 12.17
C GLU A 3 8.27 2.28 11.81
N HIS A 4 8.13 2.83 10.59
CA HIS A 4 8.88 3.95 10.06
C HIS A 4 8.09 5.26 10.08
N GLY A 5 8.78 6.39 10.28
CA GLY A 5 8.15 7.71 10.16
C GLY A 5 7.79 8.02 8.70
N VAL A 6 6.69 8.74 8.46
CA VAL A 6 6.24 9.11 7.10
C VAL A 6 7.37 9.81 6.32
N ASP A 7 8.09 10.72 6.98
CA ASP A 7 9.25 11.42 6.39
C ASP A 7 10.37 10.44 5.95
N GLU A 8 10.65 9.39 6.74
CA GLU A 8 11.67 8.37 6.43
C GLU A 8 11.29 7.53 5.21
N ILE A 9 10.01 7.16 5.09
CA ILE A 9 9.47 6.41 3.95
C ILE A 9 9.61 7.24 2.66
N VAL A 10 9.22 8.52 2.71
CA VAL A 10 9.27 9.42 1.56
C VAL A 10 10.71 9.78 1.17
N ASP A 11 11.59 10.07 2.13
CA ASP A 11 13.02 10.33 1.88
C ASP A 11 13.71 9.12 1.22
N ARG A 12 13.36 7.89 1.65
CA ARG A 12 13.83 6.64 1.04
C ARG A 12 13.40 6.53 -0.42
N ALA A 13 12.13 6.82 -0.73
CA ALA A 13 11.58 6.81 -2.09
C ALA A 13 12.32 7.79 -3.03
N ILE A 14 12.54 9.01 -2.55
CA ILE A 14 13.25 10.08 -3.27
C ILE A 14 14.71 9.68 -3.51
N SER A 15 15.39 9.16 -2.48
CA SER A 15 16.78 8.68 -2.57
C SER A 15 16.94 7.54 -3.58
N GLN A 16 15.99 6.61 -3.61
CA GLN A 16 15.94 5.50 -4.56
C GLN A 16 15.41 5.88 -5.96
N LYS A 17 14.91 7.11 -6.14
CA LYS A 17 14.30 7.62 -7.37
C LYS A 17 13.10 6.79 -7.86
N ARG A 18 12.34 6.20 -6.94
CA ARG A 18 11.10 5.46 -7.28
C ARG A 18 10.09 6.41 -7.90
N THR A 19 9.38 5.99 -8.94
CA THR A 19 8.26 6.74 -9.49
C THR A 19 6.94 6.24 -8.90
N VAL A 20 5.90 7.09 -8.91
CA VAL A 20 4.52 6.72 -8.54
C VAL A 20 4.07 5.44 -9.26
N LYS A 21 4.45 5.26 -10.52
CA LYS A 21 4.16 4.06 -11.32
C LYS A 21 4.87 2.81 -10.78
N ASP A 22 6.09 2.93 -10.28
CA ASP A 22 6.81 1.77 -9.71
C ASP A 22 6.18 1.35 -8.37
N ILE A 23 5.76 2.31 -7.54
CA ILE A 23 5.05 2.05 -6.28
C ILE A 23 3.68 1.38 -6.56
N LEU A 24 2.91 1.86 -7.54
CA LEU A 24 1.63 1.24 -7.94
C LEU A 24 1.78 -0.21 -8.42
N VAL A 25 2.84 -0.52 -9.17
CA VAL A 25 3.13 -1.89 -9.61
C VAL A 25 3.39 -2.78 -8.39
N GLU A 26 4.17 -2.29 -7.43
CA GLU A 26 4.48 -3.06 -6.23
C GLU A 26 3.27 -3.24 -5.29
N MET A 27 2.39 -2.23 -5.18
CA MET A 27 1.10 -2.35 -4.50
C MET A 27 0.22 -3.40 -5.19
N ARG A 28 0.11 -3.38 -6.53
CA ARG A 28 -0.63 -4.41 -7.27
C ARG A 28 -0.07 -5.81 -6.96
N ASP A 29 1.22 -6.01 -7.17
CA ASP A 29 1.85 -7.33 -7.04
C ASP A 29 1.77 -7.85 -5.59
N THR A 30 1.84 -6.95 -4.59
CA THR A 30 1.58 -7.26 -3.18
C THR A 30 0.12 -7.69 -2.96
N SER A 31 -0.86 -6.96 -3.52
CA SER A 31 -2.29 -7.29 -3.36
C SER A 31 -2.66 -8.64 -3.98
N GLU A 32 -2.07 -8.98 -5.14
CA GLU A 32 -2.28 -10.28 -5.80
C GLU A 32 -1.72 -11.42 -4.92
N LEU A 33 -0.51 -11.26 -4.37
CA LEU A 33 0.08 -12.22 -3.45
C LEU A 33 -0.71 -12.37 -2.13
N MET A 34 -1.22 -11.27 -1.58
CA MET A 34 -2.08 -11.31 -0.37
C MET A 34 -3.34 -12.15 -0.59
N VAL A 35 -3.99 -12.02 -1.76
CA VAL A 35 -5.20 -12.79 -2.10
C VAL A 35 -4.88 -14.28 -2.26
N ASP A 36 -3.80 -14.61 -2.97
CA ASP A 36 -3.37 -16.00 -3.18
C ASP A 36 -2.99 -16.70 -1.86
N LEU A 37 -2.29 -15.99 -0.97
CA LEU A 37 -1.92 -16.50 0.35
C LEU A 37 -3.14 -16.59 1.28
N ALA A 38 -4.05 -15.61 1.28
CA ALA A 38 -5.28 -15.67 2.08
C ALA A 38 -6.16 -16.86 1.67
N TYR A 39 -6.31 -17.10 0.36
CA TYR A 39 -7.02 -18.28 -0.14
C TYR A 39 -6.33 -19.59 0.30
N SER A 40 -5.00 -19.64 0.22
CA SER A 40 -4.20 -20.79 0.65
C SER A 40 -4.30 -21.04 2.16
N ALA A 41 -4.32 -19.98 2.98
CA ALA A 41 -4.50 -20.06 4.43
C ALA A 41 -5.86 -20.65 4.80
N LEU A 42 -6.93 -20.22 4.12
CA LEU A 42 -8.29 -20.75 4.31
C LEU A 42 -8.39 -22.22 3.88
N LEU A 43 -7.82 -22.59 2.72
CA LEU A 43 -7.86 -23.96 2.20
C LEU A 43 -7.08 -24.95 3.09
N THR A 44 -5.99 -24.51 3.69
CA THR A 44 -5.10 -25.35 4.53
C THR A 44 -5.34 -25.22 6.03
N ASN A 45 -6.19 -24.26 6.46
CA ASN A 45 -6.35 -23.82 7.84
C ASN A 45 -5.00 -23.47 8.52
N SER A 46 -4.06 -22.88 7.76
CA SER A 46 -2.71 -22.58 8.21
C SER A 46 -2.59 -21.18 8.81
N ARG A 47 -2.33 -21.12 10.13
CA ARG A 47 -2.02 -19.87 10.83
C ARG A 47 -0.73 -19.23 10.33
N GLU A 48 0.29 -20.01 9.99
CA GLU A 48 1.57 -19.50 9.49
C GLU A 48 1.41 -18.69 8.20
N ILE A 49 0.55 -19.16 7.27
CA ILE A 49 0.23 -18.42 6.05
C ILE A 49 -0.59 -17.16 6.38
N SER A 50 -1.52 -17.25 7.34
CA SER A 50 -2.28 -16.08 7.82
C SER A 50 -1.39 -15.02 8.49
N ASP A 51 -0.29 -15.42 9.12
CA ASP A 51 0.68 -14.50 9.71
C ASP A 51 1.58 -13.85 8.64
N GLU A 52 1.82 -14.52 7.51
CA GLU A 52 2.49 -13.92 6.34
C GLU A 52 1.61 -12.87 5.64
N VAL A 53 0.29 -13.12 5.50
CA VAL A 53 -0.66 -12.13 4.97
C VAL A 53 -0.66 -10.84 5.80
N GLN A 54 -0.54 -10.94 7.13
CA GLN A 54 -0.44 -9.77 8.02
C GLN A 54 0.86 -8.96 7.80
N LYS A 55 1.97 -9.60 7.46
CA LYS A 55 3.23 -8.89 7.11
C LYS A 55 3.09 -8.14 5.79
N LEU A 56 2.42 -8.75 4.81
CA LEU A 56 2.12 -8.10 3.53
C LEU A 56 1.13 -6.94 3.69
N GLU A 57 0.18 -7.01 4.63
CA GLU A 57 -0.68 -5.88 4.99
C GLU A 57 0.16 -4.71 5.55
N ALA A 58 1.12 -4.98 6.46
CA ALA A 58 2.03 -3.95 6.96
C ALA A 58 2.93 -3.35 5.86
N TRP A 59 3.35 -4.15 4.87
CA TRP A 59 4.08 -3.67 3.69
C TRP A 59 3.19 -2.79 2.77
N MET A 60 1.92 -3.16 2.59
CA MET A 60 0.95 -2.36 1.85
C MET A 60 0.70 -1.00 2.50
N ASP A 61 0.59 -0.95 3.84
CA ASP A 61 0.53 0.29 4.61
C ASP A 61 1.75 1.19 4.29
N ASP A 62 2.98 0.66 4.37
CA ASP A 62 4.21 1.40 4.04
C ASP A 62 4.20 1.95 2.59
N LEU A 63 3.75 1.15 1.61
CA LEU A 63 3.62 1.59 0.21
C LEU A 63 2.52 2.67 0.04
N GLN A 64 1.44 2.63 0.83
CA GLN A 64 0.39 3.66 0.89
C GLN A 64 0.98 5.01 1.34
N TYR A 65 1.75 5.03 2.43
CA TYR A 65 2.40 6.27 2.89
C TYR A 65 3.42 6.79 1.87
N GLU A 66 4.15 5.90 1.20
CA GLU A 66 5.11 6.27 0.16
C GLU A 66 4.44 6.93 -1.05
N ILE A 67 3.36 6.34 -1.57
CA ILE A 67 2.67 6.90 -2.73
C ILE A 67 1.94 8.21 -2.40
N GLU A 68 1.31 8.32 -1.23
CA GLU A 68 0.67 9.57 -0.80
C GLU A 68 1.66 10.73 -0.72
N GLY A 69 2.82 10.52 -0.08
CA GLY A 69 3.89 11.52 -0.02
C GLY A 69 4.40 11.92 -1.40
N MET A 70 4.63 10.94 -2.29
CA MET A 70 5.09 11.18 -3.65
C MET A 70 4.06 11.93 -4.52
N LEU A 71 2.75 11.66 -4.34
CA LEU A 71 1.68 12.39 -5.02
C LEU A 71 1.58 13.84 -4.51
N LEU A 72 1.63 14.05 -3.19
CA LEU A 72 1.59 15.38 -2.57
C LEU A 72 2.78 16.26 -2.99
N LEU A 73 3.98 15.69 -3.08
CA LEU A 73 5.17 16.39 -3.58
C LEU A 73 5.13 16.67 -5.10
N SER A 74 4.36 15.88 -5.86
CA SER A 74 4.25 16.01 -7.31
C SER A 74 3.25 17.07 -7.76
N ALA A 75 2.21 17.33 -6.95
CA ALA A 75 1.11 18.25 -7.24
C ALA A 75 1.55 19.73 -7.20
N ARG A 76 2.03 20.26 -8.33
CA ARG A 76 2.54 21.63 -8.45
C ARG A 76 1.51 22.64 -8.97
N SER A 77 0.36 22.15 -9.43
CA SER A 77 -0.78 22.97 -9.85
C SER A 77 -2.12 22.36 -9.42
N ARG A 78 -3.22 23.12 -9.57
CA ARG A 78 -4.58 22.62 -9.35
C ARG A 78 -5.00 21.56 -10.37
N GLU A 79 -4.40 21.59 -11.56
CA GLU A 79 -4.64 20.61 -12.63
C GLU A 79 -3.91 19.30 -12.29
N ASP A 80 -2.63 19.38 -11.92
CA ASP A 80 -1.84 18.26 -11.40
C ASP A 80 -2.57 17.56 -10.25
N ALA A 81 -3.09 18.32 -9.28
CA ALA A 81 -3.82 17.77 -8.13
C ALA A 81 -5.10 17.00 -8.52
N ALA A 82 -5.76 17.40 -9.61
CA ALA A 82 -6.95 16.71 -10.12
C ALA A 82 -6.59 15.39 -10.82
N ASP A 83 -5.52 15.38 -11.63
CA ASP A 83 -5.02 14.17 -12.29
C ASP A 83 -4.47 13.16 -11.28
N LEU A 84 -3.69 13.64 -10.30
CA LEU A 84 -3.07 12.82 -9.26
C LEU A 84 -4.10 12.24 -8.27
N ALA A 85 -5.26 12.89 -8.08
CA ALA A 85 -6.37 12.33 -7.30
C ALA A 85 -6.91 11.02 -7.90
N GLY A 86 -6.97 10.92 -9.23
CA GLY A 86 -7.33 9.67 -9.91
C GLY A 86 -6.36 8.53 -9.60
N ILE A 87 -5.07 8.84 -9.49
CA ILE A 87 -4.02 7.87 -9.12
C ILE A 87 -4.14 7.46 -7.64
N SER A 88 -4.38 8.42 -6.74
CA SER A 88 -4.64 8.15 -5.31
C SER A 88 -5.80 7.18 -5.13
N HIS A 89 -6.90 7.35 -5.87
CA HIS A 89 -8.03 6.42 -5.82
C HIS A 89 -7.70 5.00 -6.29
N VAL A 90 -6.80 4.83 -7.27
CA VAL A 90 -6.34 3.49 -7.70
C VAL A 90 -5.44 2.85 -6.65
N ALA A 91 -4.57 3.62 -6.00
CA ALA A 91 -3.73 3.14 -4.90
C ALA A 91 -4.59 2.65 -3.72
N LEU A 92 -5.56 3.45 -3.29
CA LEU A 92 -6.55 3.10 -2.26
C LEU A 92 -7.41 1.87 -2.63
N ALA A 93 -7.62 1.60 -3.92
CA ALA A 93 -8.36 0.42 -4.36
C ALA A 93 -7.51 -0.87 -4.35
N ALA A 94 -6.19 -0.76 -4.54
CA ALA A 94 -5.25 -1.89 -4.36
C ALA A 94 -5.03 -2.19 -2.86
N GLU A 95 -5.02 -1.15 -2.03
CA GLU A 95 -4.87 -1.21 -0.59
C GLU A 95 -6.19 -1.53 0.13
N ASN A 96 -6.64 -2.78 0.00
CA ASN A 96 -7.93 -3.20 0.53
C ASN A 96 -7.85 -3.55 2.04
N LYS A 97 -7.97 -2.54 2.92
CA LYS A 97 -7.99 -2.62 4.40
C LYS A 97 -9.15 -3.49 4.95
N THR A 98 -9.04 -4.80 4.74
CA THR A 98 -10.03 -5.80 5.14
C THR A 98 -10.01 -6.03 6.66
N SER A 99 -8.86 -5.88 7.31
CA SER A 99 -8.63 -6.25 8.71
C SER A 99 -9.18 -5.25 9.73
N GLN A 100 -9.29 -3.96 9.40
CA GLN A 100 -9.67 -2.92 10.40
C GLN A 100 -11.18 -2.75 10.61
N THR A 101 -12.04 -3.35 9.79
CA THR A 101 -13.50 -3.16 9.88
C THR A 101 -14.19 -4.13 10.87
N GLN A 102 -13.50 -5.17 11.37
CA GLN A 102 -14.11 -6.20 12.23
C GLN A 102 -13.82 -6.06 13.74
N LEU A 103 -13.11 -5.02 14.18
CA LEU A 103 -12.74 -4.82 15.60
C LEU A 103 -13.53 -3.71 16.33
N THR A 104 -14.59 -3.18 15.72
CA THR A 104 -15.41 -2.08 16.28
C THR A 104 -16.91 -2.39 16.37
N THR A 105 -17.30 -3.67 16.50
CA THR A 105 -18.66 -4.11 16.85
C THR A 105 -18.62 -5.39 17.68
#